data_AF-A0A5E4Q2N2-F1
#
_entry.id   AF-A0A5E4Q2N2-F1
#
_cell.length_a   1.000
_cell.length_b   1.000
_cell.length_c   1.000
_cell.angle_alpha   90.00
_cell.angle_beta   90.00
_cell.angle_gamma   90.00
#
_symmetry.space_group_name_H-M   'P 1'
#
loop_
_entity.id
_entity.type
_entity.pdbx_description
1 polymer ?
#
loop_
_entity_poly.entity_id
_entity_poly.type
_entity_poly.pdbx_seq_one_letter_code
_entity_poly.pdbx_strand_id
1 'polypeptide(L)'
;MVFKEKEIKNIFLLHLAAIIVISMTLVDATNFDCKGKGFYCLNSTHFMICVDLGYGVSTTVDDFVIPCPPPSLCIETNEFE
;
A
#
# COMPACT_ATOMS: atom_id res chain seq x y z
N MET A 1 24.50 -3.91 43.49
CA MET A 1 23.36 -4.34 42.64
C MET A 1 22.95 -3.31 41.57
N VAL A 2 23.66 -2.18 41.38
CA VAL A 2 23.27 -1.10 40.44
C VAL A 2 23.63 -1.38 38.97
N PHE A 3 24.72 -2.11 38.71
CA PHE A 3 25.16 -2.44 37.34
C PHE A 3 24.18 -3.35 36.58
N LYS A 4 23.52 -4.28 37.28
CA LYS A 4 22.59 -5.24 36.68
C LYS A 4 21.29 -4.57 36.19
N GLU A 5 20.85 -3.51 36.87
CA GLU A 5 19.64 -2.74 36.51
C GLU A 5 19.84 -1.87 35.26
N LYS A 6 21.07 -1.34 35.06
CA LYS A 6 21.42 -0.53 33.91
C LYS A 6 21.49 -1.36 32.62
N GLU A 7 22.05 -2.56 32.69
CA GLU A 7 22.09 -3.54 31.59
C GLU A 7 20.67 -3.99 31.19
N ILE A 8 19.80 -4.27 32.17
CA ILE A 8 18.40 -4.68 31.91
C ILE A 8 17.61 -3.56 31.23
N LYS A 9 17.75 -2.31 31.67
CA LYS A 9 17.12 -1.16 31.02
C LYS A 9 17.60 -0.96 29.59
N ASN A 10 18.89 -1.20 29.32
CA ASN A 10 19.47 -1.07 27.99
C ASN A 10 18.98 -2.17 27.03
N ILE A 11 18.86 -3.41 27.52
CA ILE A 11 18.25 -4.53 26.77
C ILE A 11 16.77 -4.25 26.48
N PHE A 12 16.04 -3.71 27.46
CA PHE A 12 14.62 -3.39 27.30
C PHE A 12 14.42 -2.26 26.27
N LEU A 13 15.26 -1.22 26.31
CA LEU A 13 15.28 -0.14 25.31
C LEU A 13 15.61 -0.66 23.90
N LEU A 14 16.59 -1.56 23.78
CA LEU A 14 16.95 -2.19 22.51
C LEU A 14 15.81 -3.04 21.94
N HIS A 15 15.11 -3.80 22.79
CA HIS A 15 13.93 -4.56 22.36
C HIS A 15 12.77 -3.65 21.97
N LEU A 16 12.51 -2.58 22.72
CA LEU A 16 11.46 -1.61 22.38
C LEU A 16 11.75 -0.95 21.03
N ALA A 17 13.01 -0.54 20.79
CA ALA A 17 13.44 0.04 19.53
C ALA A 17 13.30 -0.97 18.37
N ALA A 18 13.67 -2.24 18.57
CA ALA A 18 13.52 -3.28 17.56
C ALA A 18 12.05 -3.52 17.18
N ILE A 19 11.13 -3.54 18.15
CA ILE A 19 9.69 -3.71 17.90
C ILE A 19 9.13 -2.54 17.07
N ILE A 20 9.56 -1.31 17.36
CA ILE A 20 9.14 -0.11 16.60
C ILE A 20 9.63 -0.17 15.15
N VAL A 21 10.89 -0.58 14.94
CA VAL A 21 11.45 -0.70 13.58
C VAL A 21 10.73 -1.79 12.78
N ILE A 22 10.42 -2.93 13.40
CA ILE A 22 9.68 -4.03 12.74
C ILE A 22 8.27 -3.59 12.35
N SER A 23 7.59 -2.76 13.16
CA SER A 23 6.23 -2.32 12.85
C SER A 23 6.16 -1.30 11.71
N MET A 24 7.25 -0.58 11.41
CA MET A 24 7.31 0.35 10.27
C MET A 24 7.39 -0.36 8.91
N THR A 25 7.83 -1.62 8.84
CA THR A 25 8.00 -2.34 7.57
C THR A 25 6.75 -3.06 7.07
N LEU A 26 5.62 -2.97 7.78
CA LEU A 26 4.35 -3.64 7.40
C LEU A 26 3.38 -2.75 6.60
N VAL A 27 3.79 -1.58 6.12
CA VAL A 27 2.98 -0.83 5.16
C VAL A 27 3.22 -1.42 3.78
N ASP A 28 2.54 -2.52 3.49
CA ASP A 28 2.55 -3.18 2.19
C ASP A 28 1.69 -2.34 1.25
N ALA A 29 2.27 -1.27 0.67
CA ALA A 29 1.62 -0.51 -0.38
C ALA A 29 1.52 -1.41 -1.62
N THR A 30 0.35 -2.05 -1.79
CA THR A 30 0.12 -2.98 -2.91
C THR A 30 -0.09 -2.21 -4.21
N ASN A 31 1.02 -1.72 -4.78
CA ASN A 31 1.01 -1.01 -6.05
C ASN A 31 0.87 -2.04 -7.19
N PHE A 32 -0.26 -2.05 -7.87
CA PHE A 32 -0.51 -2.88 -9.05
C PHE A 32 0.01 -2.18 -10.31
N ASP A 33 0.71 -2.92 -11.17
CA ASP A 33 1.10 -2.43 -12.50
C ASP A 33 -0.12 -2.39 -13.44
N CYS A 34 -0.49 -1.19 -13.85
CA CYS A 34 -1.64 -0.94 -14.71
C CYS A 34 -1.31 -0.94 -16.21
N LYS A 35 -0.05 -1.20 -16.60
CA LYS A 35 0.36 -1.37 -18.02
C LYS A 35 -0.06 -0.22 -18.94
N GLY A 36 0.03 1.01 -18.45
CA GLY A 36 -0.36 2.23 -19.15
C GLY A 36 -1.86 2.57 -19.08
N LYS A 37 -2.69 1.80 -18.37
CA LYS A 37 -4.10 2.11 -18.17
C LYS A 37 -4.29 3.11 -17.03
N GLY A 38 -5.33 3.95 -17.13
CA GLY A 38 -5.69 4.93 -16.10
C GLY A 38 -6.40 4.34 -14.88
N PHE A 39 -6.87 3.09 -14.95
CA PHE A 39 -7.48 2.39 -13.82
C PHE A 39 -7.26 0.87 -13.89
N TYR A 40 -7.43 0.22 -12.75
CA TYR A 40 -7.34 -1.22 -12.58
C TYR A 40 -8.63 -1.75 -11.93
N CYS A 41 -9.29 -2.71 -12.56
CA CYS A 41 -10.49 -3.35 -11.99
C CYS A 41 -10.09 -4.39 -10.95
N LEU A 42 -10.56 -4.23 -9.71
CA LEU A 42 -10.42 -5.29 -8.68
C LEU A 42 -11.49 -6.36 -8.85
N ASN A 43 -12.70 -5.93 -9.19
CA ASN A 43 -13.85 -6.78 -9.46
C ASN A 43 -14.82 -6.03 -10.40
N SER A 44 -15.99 -6.59 -10.69
CA SER A 44 -16.96 -5.98 -11.60
C SER A 44 -17.62 -4.70 -11.07
N THR A 45 -17.46 -4.36 -9.79
CA THR A 45 -18.11 -3.21 -9.14
C THR A 45 -17.13 -2.22 -8.51
N HIS A 46 -15.83 -2.48 -8.54
CA HIS A 46 -14.81 -1.66 -7.90
C HIS A 46 -13.52 -1.60 -8.74
N PHE A 47 -12.90 -0.43 -8.72
CA PHE A 47 -11.65 -0.15 -9.41
C PHE A 47 -10.73 0.70 -8.54
N MET A 48 -9.45 0.72 -8.91
CA MET A 48 -8.43 1.63 -8.38
C MET A 48 -7.95 2.54 -9.50
N ILE A 49 -7.56 3.77 -9.16
CA ILE A 49 -6.98 4.71 -10.13
C ILE A 49 -5.50 4.42 -10.26
N CYS A 50 -5.02 4.43 -11.49
CA CYS A 50 -3.62 4.27 -11.83
C CYS A 50 -3.04 5.61 -12.21
N VAL A 51 -1.86 5.90 -11.66
CA VAL A 51 -1.12 7.11 -11.97
C VAL A 51 0.02 6.74 -12.89
N ASP A 52 0.14 7.47 -14.00
CA ASP A 52 1.29 7.37 -14.89
C ASP A 52 2.51 8.01 -14.21
N LEU A 53 3.53 7.20 -13.95
CA LEU A 53 4.81 7.62 -13.38
C LEU A 53 5.83 7.99 -14.47
N GLY A 54 5.44 7.88 -15.74
CA GLY A 54 6.31 8.06 -16.90
C GLY A 54 7.04 6.78 -17.31
N TYR A 55 7.79 6.86 -18.41
CA TYR A 55 8.55 5.72 -18.97
C TYR A 55 7.70 4.47 -19.30
N GLY A 56 6.39 4.65 -19.50
CA GLY A 56 5.45 3.56 -19.76
C GLY A 56 5.05 2.77 -18.50
N VAL A 57 5.36 3.29 -17.32
CA VAL A 57 5.01 2.67 -16.03
C VAL A 57 3.83 3.43 -15.43
N SER A 58 2.75 2.72 -15.17
CA SER A 58 1.59 3.25 -14.45
C SER A 58 1.26 2.34 -13.29
N THR A 59 1.06 2.88 -12.09
CA THR A 59 0.75 2.05 -10.91
C THR A 59 -0.43 2.62 -10.12
N THR A 60 -1.12 1.76 -9.39
CA THR A 60 -1.96 2.25 -8.27
C THR A 60 -1.04 2.89 -7.23
N VAL A 61 -1.48 3.98 -6.62
CA VAL A 61 -0.66 4.78 -5.67
C VAL A 61 -1.13 4.61 -4.23
N ASP A 62 -2.26 3.94 -4.04
CA ASP A 62 -2.88 3.71 -2.74
C ASP A 62 -3.83 2.51 -2.81
N ASP A 63 -4.25 2.01 -1.66
CA ASP A 63 -5.27 0.96 -1.54
C ASP A 63 -6.69 1.56 -1.65
N PHE A 64 -6.83 2.74 -2.25
CA PHE A 64 -8.10 3.44 -2.36
C PHE A 64 -8.99 2.80 -3.43
N VAL A 65 -9.97 2.03 -2.95
CA VAL A 65 -10.92 1.31 -3.79
C VAL A 65 -12.15 2.17 -4.05
N ILE A 66 -12.46 2.42 -5.32
CA ILE A 66 -13.59 3.24 -5.77
C ILE A 66 -14.69 2.33 -6.33
N PRO A 67 -15.94 2.46 -5.86
CA PRO A 67 -17.06 1.73 -6.44
C PRO A 67 -17.47 2.32 -7.79
N CYS A 68 -17.86 1.45 -8.72
CA CYS A 68 -18.45 1.85 -9.99
C CYS A 68 -19.83 2.50 -9.76
N PRO A 69 -20.16 3.61 -10.43
CA PRO A 69 -21.49 4.22 -10.34
C PRO A 69 -22.55 3.29 -10.93
N PRO A 70 -23.66 2.98 -10.25
CA PRO A 70 -24.73 2.15 -10.82
C PRO A 70 -25.33 2.80 -12.08
N PRO A 71 -25.68 2.05 -13.14
CA PRO A 71 -25.62 0.59 -13.30
C PRO A 71 -24.32 0.09 -13.96
N SER A 72 -23.25 0.88 -13.95
CA SER A 72 -21.99 0.52 -14.63
C SER A 72 -21.25 -0.62 -13.93
N LEU A 73 -20.43 -1.32 -14.71
CA LEU A 73 -19.52 -2.36 -14.25
C LEU A 73 -18.10 -1.98 -14.65
N CYS A 74 -17.12 -2.41 -13.85
CA CYS A 74 -15.72 -2.31 -14.24
C CYS A 74 -15.40 -3.40 -15.26
N ILE A 75 -14.98 -2.99 -16.45
CA ILE A 75 -14.40 -3.86 -17.46
C ILE A 75 -13.06 -3.27 -17.87
N GLU A 76 -12.06 -4.12 -18.07
CA GLU A 76 -10.68 -3.68 -18.38
C GLU A 76 -10.53 -2.93 -19.70
N THR A 77 -11.56 -2.96 -20.55
CA THR A 77 -11.65 -2.25 -21.82
C THR A 77 -12.42 -0.94 -21.73
N ASN A 78 -13.01 -0.62 -20.57
CA ASN A 78 -13.62 0.70 -20.41
C ASN A 78 -12.51 1.75 -20.44
N GLU A 79 -12.83 2.90 -21.01
CA GLU A 79 -12.02 4.09 -20.88
C GLU A 79 -12.72 4.96 -19.84
N PHE A 80 -11.99 5.34 -18.79
CA PHE A 80 -12.47 6.37 -17.87
C PHE A 80 -12.11 7.71 -18.54
N GLU A 81 -13.05 8.26 -19.31
CA GLU A 81 -12.97 9.65 -19.82
C GLU A 81 -13.29 10.68 -18.74
#